data_AF-A0A0K2GEX3-F1
#
_entry.id   AF-A0A0K2GEX3-F1
#
_cell.length_a   1.000
_cell.length_b   1.000
_cell.length_c   1.000
_cell.angle_alpha   90.00
_cell.angle_beta   90.00
_cell.angle_gamma   90.00
#
_symmetry.space_group_name_H-M   'P 1'
#
loop_
_entity.id
_entity.type
_entity.pdbx_description
1 polymer ?
#
loop_
_entity_poly.entity_id
_entity_poly.type
_entity_poly.pdbx_seq_one_letter_code
_entity_poly.pdbx_strand_id
1 'polypeptide(L)'
;MAAEWNLKKVMEQHHFHSTTELVPMLAQRGVQLSRIQVYRLVAQAPLRLTLDLLAALCDIFACTPNDLITIKQVDRQERKKLAAAGETKSSGRLSLIKTRVHRPK
;
A
#
# COMPACT_ATOMS: atom_id res chain seq x y z
N MET A 1 -6.71 -8.37 -4.01
CA MET A 1 -5.27 -8.48 -3.69
C MET A 1 -4.68 -7.09 -3.66
N ALA A 2 -3.93 -6.74 -2.61
CA ALA A 2 -3.16 -5.51 -2.53
C ALA A 2 -1.71 -5.89 -2.22
N ALA A 3 -0.74 -5.33 -2.95
CA ALA A 3 0.66 -5.50 -2.65
C ALA A 3 1.13 -4.36 -1.72
N GLU A 4 1.76 -4.72 -0.61
CA GLU A 4 2.44 -3.80 0.28
C GLU A 4 3.94 -3.78 -0.04
N TRP A 5 4.53 -2.59 0.04
CA TRP A 5 5.90 -2.34 -0.34
C TRP A 5 6.70 -1.89 0.88
N ASN A 6 7.71 -2.67 1.23
CA ASN A 6 8.36 -2.62 2.54
C ASN A 6 9.77 -2.02 2.48
N LEU A 7 10.25 -1.51 1.34
CA LEU A 7 11.65 -1.09 1.19
C LEU A 7 12.09 -0.08 2.26
N LYS A 8 11.24 0.87 2.68
CA LYS A 8 11.55 1.78 3.78
C LYS A 8 11.84 1.05 5.10
N LYS A 9 11.05 0.01 5.43
CA LYS A 9 11.24 -0.81 6.63
C LYS A 9 12.52 -1.65 6.54
N VAL A 10 12.81 -2.23 5.38
CA VAL A 10 14.05 -2.95 5.13
C VAL A 10 15.27 -2.03 5.27
N MET A 11 15.22 -0.81 4.72
CA MET A 11 16.26 0.20 4.92
C MET A 11 16.47 0.52 6.41
N GLU A 12 15.39 0.77 7.16
CA GLU A 12 15.46 1.04 8.60
C GLU A 12 16.08 -0.14 9.39
N GLN A 13 15.77 -1.39 9.04
CA GLN A 13 16.35 -2.59 9.65
C GLN A 13 17.86 -2.74 9.38
N HIS A 14 18.36 -2.16 8.29
CA HIS A 14 19.78 -2.16 7.91
C HIS A 14 20.49 -0.83 8.26
N HIS A 15 19.90 -0.02 9.14
CA HIS A 15 20.41 1.30 9.54
C HIS A 15 20.60 2.31 8.38
N PHE A 16 19.92 2.10 7.25
CA PHE A 16 19.91 3.02 6.12
C PHE A 16 18.86 4.12 6.32
N HIS A 17 19.34 5.34 6.59
CA HIS A 17 18.49 6.51 6.81
C HIS A 17 18.44 7.46 5.59
N SER A 18 19.30 7.26 4.59
CA SER A 18 19.45 8.17 3.44
C SER A 18 19.19 7.46 2.10
N THR A 19 18.22 7.97 1.33
CA THR A 19 18.01 7.54 -0.06
C THR A 19 19.12 7.98 -1.01
N THR A 20 20.03 8.86 -0.56
CA THR A 20 21.17 9.34 -1.36
C THR A 20 22.23 8.25 -1.51
N GLU A 21 22.48 7.47 -0.46
CA GLU A 21 23.48 6.39 -0.46
C GLU A 21 23.04 5.18 -1.28
N LEU A 22 21.72 4.97 -1.41
CA LEU A 22 21.16 3.89 -2.23
C LEU A 22 21.43 4.08 -3.73
N VAL A 23 21.55 5.33 -4.23
CA VAL A 23 21.81 5.62 -5.65
C VAL A 23 23.14 5.00 -6.14
N PRO A 24 24.32 5.27 -5.53
CA PRO A 24 25.58 4.65 -5.96
C PRO A 24 25.63 3.14 -5.70
N MET A 25 24.88 2.60 -4.73
CA MET A 25 24.84 1.15 -4.48
C MET A 25 24.06 0.38 -5.55
N LEU A 26 22.99 0.98 -6.08
CA LEU A 26 22.25 0.47 -7.24
C LEU A 26 23.08 0.59 -8.52
N ALA A 27 23.76 1.73 -8.71
CA ALA A 27 24.63 1.97 -9.87
C ALA A 27 25.78 0.94 -9.97
N GLN A 28 26.40 0.55 -8.85
CA GLN A 28 27.41 -0.51 -8.76
C GLN A 28 26.90 -1.88 -9.24
N ARG A 29 25.58 -2.10 -9.23
CA ARG A 29 24.90 -3.33 -9.68
C ARG A 29 24.27 -3.18 -11.07
N GLY A 30 24.67 -2.15 -11.83
CA GLY A 30 24.15 -1.85 -13.17
C GLY A 30 22.80 -1.13 -13.18
N VAL A 31 22.17 -0.88 -12.03
CA VAL A 31 20.84 -0.27 -11.94
C VAL A 31 20.96 1.26 -11.85
N GLN A 32 20.89 1.92 -13.01
CA GLN A 32 20.95 3.38 -13.12
C GLN A 32 19.56 3.99 -12.92
N LEU A 33 19.35 4.66 -11.78
CA LEU A 33 18.13 5.41 -11.47
C LEU A 33 18.45 6.83 -11.01
N SER A 34 17.62 7.80 -11.39
CA SER A 34 17.72 9.16 -10.88
C SER A 34 17.36 9.23 -9.39
N ARG A 35 17.89 10.22 -8.69
CA ARG A 35 17.60 10.45 -7.26
C ARG A 35 16.09 10.56 -6.96
N ILE A 36 15.33 11.13 -7.90
CA ILE A 36 13.85 11.24 -7.81
C ILE A 36 13.19 9.86 -7.97
N GLN A 37 13.68 9.02 -8.88
CA GLN A 37 13.20 7.64 -9.03
C GLN A 37 13.49 6.81 -7.77
N VAL A 38 14.69 6.92 -7.18
CA VAL A 38 15.04 6.23 -5.94
C VAL A 38 14.22 6.74 -4.75
N TYR A 39 14.02 8.06 -4.61
CA TYR A 39 13.12 8.61 -3.59
C TYR A 39 11.69 8.08 -3.73
N ARG A 40 11.14 8.07 -4.95
CA ARG A 40 9.81 7.49 -5.21
C ARG A 40 9.78 5.99 -4.92
N LEU A 41 10.80 5.25 -5.33
CA LEU A 41 10.90 3.81 -5.06
C LEU A 41 10.86 3.53 -3.56
N VAL A 42 11.47 4.34 -2.70
CA VAL A 42 11.41 4.14 -1.24
C VAL A 42 10.06 4.58 -0.66
N ALA A 43 9.44 5.64 -1.21
CA ALA A 43 8.22 6.24 -0.66
C ALA A 43 6.90 5.59 -1.10
N GLN A 44 6.85 4.88 -2.24
CA GLN A 44 5.62 4.30 -2.80
C GLN A 44 5.88 3.01 -3.56
N ALA A 45 4.91 2.09 -3.54
CA ALA A 45 4.95 0.85 -4.31
C ALA A 45 5.05 1.16 -5.83
N PRO A 46 6.05 0.63 -6.56
CA PRO A 46 6.20 0.88 -7.99
C PRO A 46 5.19 0.05 -8.81
N LEU A 47 4.62 0.66 -9.86
CA LEU A 47 3.73 -0.05 -10.80
C LEU A 47 4.47 -1.05 -11.70
N ARG A 48 5.76 -0.78 -11.97
CA ARG A 48 6.66 -1.64 -12.73
C ARG A 48 7.99 -1.71 -12.00
N LEU A 49 8.51 -2.92 -11.85
CA LEU A 49 9.79 -3.20 -11.20
C LEU A 49 10.51 -4.25 -12.05
N THR A 50 11.78 -4.00 -12.38
CA THR A 50 12.60 -4.95 -13.15
C THR A 50 13.20 -5.99 -12.22
N LEU A 51 13.50 -7.19 -12.75
CA LEU A 51 14.15 -8.24 -11.97
C LEU A 51 15.55 -7.80 -11.50
N ASP A 52 16.27 -7.03 -12.31
CA ASP A 52 17.59 -6.49 -11.94
C ASP A 52 17.51 -5.54 -10.74
N LEU A 53 16.47 -4.70 -10.68
CA LEU A 53 16.21 -3.84 -9.51
C LEU A 53 15.81 -4.68 -8.29
N LEU A 54 15.01 -5.74 -8.45
CA LEU A 54 14.66 -6.64 -7.36
C LEU A 54 15.91 -7.32 -6.77
N ALA A 55 16.72 -7.92 -7.64
CA ALA A 55 17.95 -8.61 -7.28
C ALA A 55 18.97 -7.65 -6.65
N ALA A 56 19.12 -6.43 -7.20
CA ALA A 56 20.02 -5.44 -6.65
C ALA A 56 19.59 -4.98 -5.24
N LEU A 57 18.29 -4.79 -4.98
CA LEU A 57 17.80 -4.47 -3.64
C LEU A 57 18.01 -5.64 -2.66
N CYS A 58 17.69 -6.87 -3.08
CA CYS A 58 17.94 -8.07 -2.28
C CYS A 58 19.41 -8.25 -1.92
N ASP A 59 20.34 -7.98 -2.84
CA ASP A 59 21.78 -8.05 -2.61
C ASP A 59 22.31 -6.89 -1.73
N ILE A 60 21.82 -5.66 -1.93
CA ILE A 60 22.18 -4.50 -1.09
C ILE A 60 21.79 -4.71 0.38
N PHE A 61 20.60 -5.26 0.62
CA PHE A 61 20.05 -5.45 1.97
C PHE A 61 20.12 -6.90 2.45
N ALA A 62 20.86 -7.79 1.77
CA ALA A 62 20.95 -9.22 2.10
C ALA A 62 19.60 -9.89 2.45
N CYS A 63 18.54 -9.53 1.73
CA CYS A 63 17.15 -9.90 2.04
C CYS A 63 16.46 -10.61 0.87
N THR A 64 15.29 -11.20 1.12
CA THR A 64 14.52 -11.92 0.10
C THR A 64 13.46 -11.02 -0.56
N PRO A 65 12.94 -11.38 -1.75
CA PRO A 65 11.85 -10.63 -2.38
C PRO A 65 10.57 -10.50 -1.51
N ASN A 66 10.31 -11.47 -0.62
CA ASN A 66 9.17 -11.44 0.29
C ASN A 66 9.33 -10.40 1.40
N ASP A 67 10.56 -10.03 1.76
CA ASP A 67 10.83 -8.96 2.72
C ASP A 67 10.47 -7.59 2.11
N LEU A 68 10.71 -7.43 0.80
CA LEU A 68 10.40 -6.21 0.03
C LEU A 68 8.91 -6.09 -0.36
N ILE A 69 8.25 -7.20 -0.71
CA ILE A 69 6.87 -7.23 -1.23
C ILE A 69 6.01 -8.21 -0.42
N THR A 70 4.93 -7.73 0.17
CA THR A 70 3.94 -8.58 0.87
C THR A 70 2.59 -8.54 0.15
N ILE A 71 2.09 -9.69 -0.32
CA ILE A 71 0.78 -9.79 -0.97
C ILE A 71 -0.32 -10.00 0.07
N LYS A 72 -1.11 -8.96 0.33
CA LYS A 72 -2.31 -9.04 1.17
C LYS A 72 -3.48 -9.59 0.36
N GLN A 73 -3.95 -10.77 0.75
CA GLN A 73 -5.27 -11.26 0.36
C GLN A 73 -6.31 -10.37 1.02
N VAL A 74 -6.81 -9.41 0.26
CA VAL A 74 -7.98 -8.63 0.66
C VAL A 74 -9.18 -9.52 0.42
N ASP A 75 -9.55 -10.27 1.46
CA ASP A 75 -10.87 -10.89 1.53
C ASP A 75 -11.90 -9.81 1.25
N ARG A 76 -12.71 -10.04 0.21
CA ARG A 76 -13.86 -9.20 -0.07
C ARG A 76 -14.88 -9.51 1.02
N GLN A 77 -14.72 -8.88 2.19
CA GLN A 77 -15.77 -8.82 3.18
C GLN A 77 -16.95 -8.13 2.52
N GLU A 78 -17.87 -8.95 2.01
CA GLU A 78 -19.19 -8.53 1.61
C GLU A 78 -19.75 -7.73 2.79
N ARG A 79 -20.22 -6.52 2.51
CA ARG A 79 -20.87 -5.71 3.55
C ARG A 79 -22.12 -6.44 3.98
N LYS A 80 -21.98 -7.27 5.02
CA LYS A 80 -23.08 -7.97 5.68
C LYS A 80 -23.99 -6.90 6.23
N LYS A 81 -25.03 -6.57 5.47
CA LYS A 81 -26.11 -5.70 5.93
C LYS A 81 -26.71 -6.41 7.13
N LEU A 82 -26.37 -5.97 8.34
CA LEU A 82 -27.11 -6.36 9.53
C LEU A 82 -28.52 -5.81 9.38
N ALA A 83 -29.43 -6.69 8.97
CA ALA A 83 -30.86 -6.44 9.01
C ALA A 83 -31.39 -6.86 10.38
N ALA A 84 -31.87 -5.87 11.13
CA ALA A 84 -32.86 -5.95 12.21
C ALA A 84 -32.61 -6.87 13.43
N ALA A 85 -32.32 -6.24 14.57
CA ALA A 85 -33.11 -6.36 15.80
C ALA A 85 -32.89 -5.07 16.65
N GLY A 86 -33.93 -4.54 17.29
CA GLY A 86 -33.85 -3.28 18.08
C GLY A 86 -33.52 -3.50 19.56
N GLU A 87 -33.68 -2.54 20.48
CA GLU A 87 -33.74 -1.05 20.46
C GLU A 87 -33.92 -0.61 21.95
N THR A 88 -33.57 0.56 22.48
CA THR A 88 -32.91 1.77 21.93
C THR A 88 -32.19 2.55 23.06
N LYS A 89 -31.35 3.55 22.72
CA LYS A 89 -31.16 4.77 23.53
C LYS A 89 -30.54 5.93 22.73
N SER A 90 -31.41 6.87 22.35
CA SER A 90 -31.18 8.29 22.06
C SER A 90 -29.74 8.83 22.07
N SER A 91 -29.28 9.28 20.90
CA SER A 91 -28.84 10.69 20.72
C SER A 91 -28.89 11.07 19.23
N GLY A 92 -29.47 12.23 18.90
CA GLY A 92 -30.02 12.48 17.57
C GLY A 92 -29.04 13.03 16.51
N ARG A 93 -29.33 12.73 15.23
CA ARG A 93 -29.16 13.67 14.11
C ARG A 93 -29.99 13.25 12.88
N LEU A 94 -30.81 14.20 12.42
CA LEU A 94 -31.68 14.23 11.22
C LEU A 94 -31.95 12.92 10.45
N SER A 95 -33.20 12.46 10.50
CA SER A 95 -33.76 11.51 9.54
C SER A 95 -34.16 12.21 8.23
N LEU A 96 -33.67 11.68 7.10
CA LEU A 96 -34.11 12.11 5.76
C LEU A 96 -35.53 11.59 5.48
N ILE A 97 -36.49 12.51 5.40
CA ILE A 97 -37.87 12.19 5.01
C ILE A 97 -37.91 11.83 3.52
N LYS A 98 -38.21 10.58 3.19
CA LYS A 98 -38.50 10.17 1.80
C LYS A 98 -39.93 10.54 1.44
N THR A 99 -40.10 11.58 0.63
CA THR A 99 -41.38 11.94 0.02
C THR A 99 -41.88 10.81 -0.89
N ARG A 100 -43.05 10.26 -0.63
CA ARG A 100 -43.73 9.37 -1.60
C ARG A 100 -44.43 10.22 -2.64
N VAL A 101 -43.96 10.17 -3.88
CA VAL A 101 -44.69 10.73 -5.03
C VAL A 101 -45.86 9.81 -5.34
N HIS A 102 -47.08 10.33 -5.29
CA HIS A 102 -48.28 9.62 -5.76
C HIS A 102 -48.47 9.91 -7.26
N ARG A 103 -48.68 8.87 -8.06
CA ARG A 103 -48.94 9.01 -9.50
C ARG A 103 -50.46 8.87 -9.72
N PRO A 104 -51.16 9.88 -10.26
CA PRO A 104 -52.58 9.75 -10.59
C PRO A 104 -52.78 8.74 -11.73
N LYS A 105 -54.03 8.25 -11.86
CA LYS A 105 -54.47 7.35 -12.94
C LYS A 105 -54.46 8.04 -14.30
#